data_AF-A0A6V7W7S5-F1
#
_entry.id   AF-A0A6V7W7S5-F1
#
_cell.length_a   1.000
_cell.length_b   1.000
_cell.length_c   1.000
_cell.angle_alpha   90.00
_cell.angle_beta   90.00
_cell.angle_gamma   90.00
#
_symmetry.space_group_name_H-M   'P 1'
#
loop_
_entity.id
_entity.type
_entity.pdbx_description
1 polymer ?
#
loop_
_entity_poly.entity_id
_entity_poly.type
_entity_poly.pdbx_seq_one_letter_code
_entity_poly.pdbx_strand_id
1 'polypeptide(L)'
;MARINLFRAMQKISGTQGCSLLYGDTDSVLFSYPKNMGSPLTPGYHLGELSEEYGEFNIKEYVGAACKAYALKMIDKKTGEEKSMLKVRGITLTSDICKKLHYTSFKESVLDFGRIREENEFREISNNDDDDEVMVLEYSNFIRPNVKTGTIISVPFTKTFKPVILKGIVTRNMKIVDFGHK
;
A
#
# COMPACT_ATOMS: atom_id res chain seq x y z
N MET A 1 -14.19 20.04 -3.76
CA MET A 1 -13.64 20.57 -2.49
C MET A 1 -12.72 19.59 -1.77
N ALA A 2 -13.11 18.33 -1.52
CA ALA A 2 -12.26 17.34 -0.82
C ALA A 2 -10.84 17.17 -1.40
N ARG A 3 -10.72 17.07 -2.73
CA ARG A 3 -9.41 16.94 -3.41
C ARG A 3 -8.46 18.12 -3.17
N ILE A 4 -8.99 19.34 -3.05
CA ILE A 4 -8.21 20.55 -2.78
C ILE A 4 -7.71 20.54 -1.33
N ASN A 5 -8.56 20.12 -0.40
CA ASN A 5 -8.18 20.01 1.01
C ASN A 5 -7.07 18.97 1.22
N LEU A 6 -7.21 17.80 0.59
CA LEU A 6 -6.17 16.78 0.60
C LEU A 6 -4.86 17.29 0.00
N PHE A 7 -4.93 17.97 -1.14
CA PHE A 7 -3.76 18.52 -1.81
C PHE A 7 -3.03 19.57 -0.94
N ARG A 8 -3.77 20.46 -0.26
CA ARG A 8 -3.20 21.42 0.69
C ARG A 8 -2.48 20.73 1.86
N ALA A 9 -3.06 19.65 2.40
CA ALA A 9 -2.41 18.86 3.44
C ALA A 9 -1.11 18.21 2.94
N MET A 10 -1.12 17.63 1.73
CA MET A 10 0.07 17.06 1.09
C MET A 10 1.16 18.11 0.84
N GLN A 11 0.79 19.31 0.40
CA GLN A 11 1.73 20.42 0.21
C GLN A 11 2.35 20.87 1.54
N LYS A 12 1.55 20.96 2.62
CA LYS A 12 2.05 21.31 3.95
C LYS A 12 3.04 20.26 4.48
N ILE A 13 2.74 18.97 4.30
CA ILE A 13 3.66 17.88 4.64
C ILE A 13 4.95 18.00 3.85
N SER A 14 4.86 18.12 2.52
CA SER A 14 6.02 18.14 1.63
C SER A 14 6.89 19.39 1.79
N GLY A 15 6.30 20.52 2.19
CA GLY A 15 7.01 21.75 2.50
C GLY A 15 7.65 21.79 3.90
N THR A 16 7.33 20.82 4.77
CA THR A 16 7.92 20.73 6.10
C THR A 16 9.23 19.95 6.07
N GLN A 17 10.31 20.55 6.57
CA GLN A 17 11.63 19.93 6.56
C GLN A 17 11.64 18.61 7.34
N GLY A 18 12.18 17.55 6.72
CA GLY A 18 12.30 16.23 7.33
C GLY A 18 11.01 15.40 7.33
N CYS A 19 9.92 15.92 6.76
CA CYS A 19 8.71 15.14 6.52
C CYS A 19 8.75 14.46 5.15
N SER A 20 8.19 13.26 5.07
CA SER A 20 8.04 12.53 3.82
C SER A 20 6.60 12.06 3.65
N LEU A 21 5.99 12.40 2.51
CA LEU A 21 4.69 11.89 2.14
C LEU A 21 4.83 10.45 1.62
N LEU A 22 4.12 9.51 2.25
CA LEU A 22 4.21 8.08 1.93
C LEU A 22 3.04 7.62 1.06
N TYR A 23 1.83 8.11 1.35
CA TYR A 23 0.61 7.71 0.65
C TYR A 23 -0.47 8.80 0.69
N GLY A 24 -1.35 8.78 -0.31
CA GLY A 24 -2.57 9.59 -0.31
C GLY A 24 -3.67 8.94 -1.13
N ASP A 25 -4.89 8.90 -0.60
CA ASP A 25 -6.09 8.37 -1.27
C ASP A 25 -7.33 9.13 -0.84
N THR A 26 -7.98 9.80 -1.80
CA THR A 26 -9.29 10.49 -1.72
C THR A 26 -9.42 11.55 -0.59
N ASP A 27 -9.35 11.11 0.66
CA ASP A 27 -9.54 11.83 1.91
C ASP A 27 -8.53 11.42 3.02
N SER A 28 -7.58 10.53 2.71
CA SER A 28 -6.56 10.04 3.64
C SER A 28 -5.14 10.34 3.15
N VAL A 29 -4.24 10.63 4.09
CA VAL A 29 -2.79 10.77 3.86
C VAL A 29 -2.01 9.94 4.86
N LEU A 30 -0.90 9.35 4.43
CA LEU A 30 0.09 8.75 5.30
C LEU A 30 1.42 9.46 5.08
N PHE A 31 2.08 9.86 6.16
CA PHE A 31 3.34 10.57 6.10
C PHE A 31 4.20 10.23 7.31
N SER A 32 5.51 10.40 7.18
CA SER A 32 6.47 10.34 8.28
C SER A 32 6.98 11.72 8.62
N TYR A 33 7.28 11.95 9.89
CA TYR A 33 7.89 13.19 10.39
C TYR A 33 8.90 12.86 11.50
N PRO A 34 9.87 13.75 11.78
CA PRO A 34 10.89 13.51 12.81
C PRO A 34 10.27 13.37 14.21
N LYS A 35 10.76 12.42 15.03
CA LYS A 35 10.22 12.15 16.38
C LYS A 35 10.33 13.35 17.34
N ASN A 36 11.31 14.21 17.12
CA ASN A 36 11.52 15.44 17.89
C ASN A 36 10.63 16.60 17.41
N MET A 37 9.86 16.39 16.34
CA MET A 37 8.91 17.36 15.80
C MET A 37 7.48 16.89 16.11
N GLY A 38 6.57 17.85 16.38
CA GLY A 38 5.14 17.56 16.37
C GLY A 38 4.63 17.26 14.96
N SER A 39 3.45 16.64 14.85
CA SER A 39 2.82 16.43 13.54
C SER A 39 2.64 17.78 12.81
N PRO A 40 3.02 17.89 11.52
CA PRO A 40 2.78 19.08 10.70
C PRO A 40 1.29 19.33 10.43
N LEU A 41 0.45 18.30 10.58
CA LEU A 41 -1.00 18.39 10.47
C LEU A 41 -1.65 18.38 11.85
N THR A 42 -2.60 19.29 12.04
CA THR A 42 -3.43 19.34 13.25
C THR A 42 -4.67 18.48 13.01
N PRO A 43 -4.92 17.45 13.84
CA PRO A 43 -6.12 16.66 13.72
C PRO A 43 -7.34 17.50 14.12
N GLY A 44 -8.45 17.28 13.44
CA GLY A 44 -9.71 17.96 13.67
C GLY A 44 -10.86 16.97 13.91
N TYR A 45 -11.91 17.45 14.60
CA TYR A 45 -13.11 16.66 14.93
C TYR A 45 -14.33 17.09 14.11
N HIS A 46 -14.22 18.16 13.33
CA HIS A 46 -15.32 18.68 12.55
C HIS A 46 -15.39 18.06 11.14
N LEU A 47 -16.57 18.14 10.53
CA LEU A 47 -16.81 17.59 9.20
C LEU A 47 -15.88 18.25 8.16
N GLY A 48 -15.09 17.43 7.48
CA GLY A 48 -14.14 17.86 6.45
C GLY A 48 -12.72 18.11 6.95
N GLU A 49 -12.46 17.94 8.24
CA GLU A 49 -11.11 17.96 8.82
C GLU A 49 -10.49 16.56 8.79
N LEU A 50 -9.15 16.51 8.79
CA LEU A 50 -8.42 15.25 8.88
C LEU A 50 -8.38 14.80 10.34
N SER A 51 -8.81 13.56 10.60
CA SER A 51 -8.70 12.92 11.90
C SER A 51 -7.56 11.91 11.92
N GLU A 52 -7.06 11.58 13.11
CA GLU A 52 -6.00 10.59 13.29
C GLU A 52 -6.61 9.17 13.33
N GLU A 53 -6.44 8.38 12.25
CA GLU A 53 -7.02 7.03 12.13
C GLU A 53 -6.39 6.02 13.12
N TYR A 54 -5.09 6.14 13.37
CA TYR A 54 -4.31 5.19 14.17
C TYR A 54 -3.73 5.81 15.45
N GLY A 55 -4.44 6.73 16.10
CA GLY A 55 -3.93 7.47 17.27
C GLY A 55 -3.52 6.60 18.46
N GLU A 56 -4.07 5.39 18.59
CA GLU A 56 -3.71 4.43 19.64
C GLU A 56 -2.47 3.58 19.30
N PHE A 57 -2.01 3.61 18.05
CA PHE A 57 -0.91 2.80 17.57
C PHE A 57 0.29 3.67 17.17
N ASN A 58 1.48 3.09 17.25
CA ASN A 58 2.69 3.65 16.69
C ASN A 58 3.07 2.85 15.44
N ILE A 59 3.02 3.48 14.27
CA ILE A 59 3.37 2.82 13.00
C ILE A 59 4.90 2.68 12.95
N LYS A 60 5.38 1.43 12.96
CA LYS A 60 6.81 1.10 12.85
C LYS A 60 7.28 0.99 11.41
N GLU A 61 6.47 0.42 10.54
CA GLU A 61 6.85 0.15 9.17
C GLU A 61 5.65 0.34 8.23
N TYR A 62 5.93 0.96 7.08
CA TYR A 62 5.01 1.13 5.98
C TYR A 62 5.60 0.44 4.75
N VAL A 63 4.78 -0.35 4.08
CA VAL A 63 5.13 -1.01 2.82
C VAL A 63 4.08 -0.66 1.78
N GLY A 64 4.47 0.01 0.70
CA GLY A 64 3.60 0.34 -0.42
C GLY A 64 3.94 -0.53 -1.63
N ALA A 65 2.93 -1.20 -2.21
CA ALA A 65 3.10 -2.01 -3.42
C ALA A 65 2.52 -1.36 -4.67
N ALA A 66 1.37 -0.68 -4.52
CA ALA A 66 0.68 -0.01 -5.63
C ALA A 66 -0.35 1.00 -5.09
N CYS A 67 -1.05 1.69 -6.00
CA CYS A 67 -2.23 2.47 -5.63
C CYS A 67 -3.26 1.59 -4.91
N LYS A 68 -3.67 1.99 -3.70
CA LYS A 68 -4.63 1.23 -2.86
C LYS A 68 -4.17 -0.17 -2.46
N ALA A 69 -2.85 -0.41 -2.45
CA ALA A 69 -2.23 -1.63 -1.98
C ALA A 69 -1.04 -1.30 -1.06
N TYR A 70 -1.25 -1.39 0.25
CA TYR A 70 -0.23 -1.14 1.25
C TYR A 70 -0.40 -2.00 2.51
N ALA A 71 0.69 -2.16 3.25
CA ALA A 71 0.73 -2.84 4.53
C ALA A 71 1.34 -1.92 5.60
N LEU A 72 0.84 -2.07 6.83
CA LEU A 72 1.31 -1.37 8.01
C LEU A 72 1.70 -2.36 9.08
N LYS A 73 2.82 -2.10 9.72
CA LYS A 73 3.24 -2.74 10.96
C LYS A 73 3.17 -1.71 12.07
N MET A 74 2.37 -1.98 13.09
CA MET A 74 2.06 -1.02 14.15
C MET A 74 2.22 -1.67 15.52
N ILE A 75 2.51 -0.86 16.53
CA ILE A 75 2.58 -1.29 17.94
C ILE A 75 1.54 -0.53 18.73
N ASP A 76 0.75 -1.24 19.52
CA ASP A 76 -0.21 -0.64 20.44
C ASP A 76 0.54 0.15 21.53
N LYS A 77 0.17 1.42 21.73
CA LYS A 77 0.82 2.29 22.72
C LYS A 77 0.54 1.84 24.17
N LYS A 78 -0.57 1.13 24.42
CA LYS A 78 -1.01 0.69 25.75
C LYS A 78 -0.45 -0.69 26.09
N THR A 79 -0.58 -1.66 25.18
CA THR A 79 -0.20 -3.05 25.45
C THR A 79 1.22 -3.38 24.99
N GLY A 80 1.78 -2.60 24.07
CA GLY A 80 3.05 -2.91 23.42
C GLY A 80 2.95 -4.07 22.40
N GLU A 81 1.75 -4.58 22.14
CA GLU A 81 1.55 -5.67 21.21
C GLU A 81 1.74 -5.22 19.77
N GLU A 82 2.32 -6.11 18.97
CA GLU A 82 2.55 -5.89 17.55
C GLU A 82 1.34 -6.31 16.74
N LYS A 83 0.86 -5.40 15.89
CA LYS A 83 -0.25 -5.63 14.98
C LYS A 83 0.19 -5.35 13.55
N SER A 84 -0.23 -6.21 12.64
CA SER A 84 -0.04 -5.99 11.21
C SER A 84 -1.40 -5.77 10.55
N MET A 85 -1.41 -4.93 9.52
CA MET A 85 -2.59 -4.65 8.72
C MET A 85 -2.20 -4.61 7.25
N LEU A 86 -3.03 -5.24 6.42
CA LEU A 86 -2.89 -5.25 4.98
C LEU A 86 -4.16 -4.64 4.36
N LYS A 87 -3.98 -3.63 3.49
CA LYS A 87 -5.06 -3.01 2.71
C LYS A 87 -4.72 -3.17 1.23
N VAL A 88 -5.40 -4.11 0.56
CA VAL A 88 -5.25 -4.37 -0.88
C VAL A 88 -6.60 -4.31 -1.58
N ARG A 89 -6.81 -3.26 -2.38
CA ARG A 89 -8.06 -3.09 -3.12
C ARG A 89 -8.16 -4.10 -4.25
N GLY A 90 -9.34 -4.67 -4.43
CA GLY A 90 -9.61 -5.63 -5.49
C GLY A 90 -9.30 -7.08 -5.11
N ILE A 91 -8.77 -7.33 -3.92
CA ILE A 91 -8.55 -8.68 -3.37
C ILE A 91 -9.39 -8.80 -2.10
N THR A 92 -10.20 -9.85 -2.03
CA THR A 92 -10.95 -10.16 -0.80
C THR A 92 -10.03 -10.95 0.12
N LEU A 93 -9.80 -10.43 1.32
CA LEU A 93 -8.97 -11.07 2.34
C LEU A 93 -9.82 -12.11 3.10
N THR A 94 -9.98 -13.29 2.50
CA THR A 94 -10.54 -14.46 3.20
C THR A 94 -9.45 -15.16 4.02
N SER A 95 -9.82 -16.03 4.96
CA SER A 95 -8.84 -16.76 5.80
C SER A 95 -7.77 -17.48 4.96
N ASP A 96 -8.16 -18.12 3.86
CA ASP A 96 -7.22 -18.82 2.98
C ASP A 96 -6.31 -17.88 2.19
N ILE A 97 -6.83 -16.73 1.78
CA ILE A 97 -6.01 -15.68 1.16
C ILE A 97 -5.06 -15.09 2.19
N CYS A 98 -5.47 -14.84 3.43
CA CYS A 98 -4.60 -14.32 4.47
C CYS A 98 -3.43 -15.26 4.82
N LYS A 99 -3.56 -16.58 4.58
CA LYS A 99 -2.42 -17.51 4.70
C LYS A 99 -1.34 -17.23 3.64
N LYS A 100 -1.76 -16.99 2.39
CA LYS A 100 -0.86 -16.72 1.26
C LYS A 100 -0.37 -15.26 1.25
N LEU A 101 -1.28 -14.33 1.42
CA LEU A 101 -1.08 -12.88 1.36
C LEU A 101 -1.26 -12.27 2.76
N HIS A 102 -0.15 -12.11 3.46
CA HIS A 102 -0.06 -11.45 4.76
C HIS A 102 1.09 -10.44 4.73
N TYR A 103 1.33 -9.76 5.85
CA TYR A 103 2.33 -8.69 5.93
C TYR A 103 3.72 -9.12 5.39
N THR A 104 4.23 -10.25 5.86
CA THR A 104 5.56 -10.75 5.50
C THR A 104 5.65 -11.09 4.01
N SER A 105 4.74 -11.91 3.49
CA SER A 105 4.75 -12.28 2.07
C SER A 105 4.50 -11.09 1.14
N PHE A 106 3.68 -10.12 1.57
CA PHE A 106 3.48 -8.87 0.84
C PHE A 106 4.77 -8.03 0.79
N LYS A 107 5.47 -7.91 1.92
CA LYS A 107 6.74 -7.18 1.99
C LYS A 107 7.81 -7.82 1.13
N GLU A 108 7.95 -9.14 1.19
CA GLU A 108 8.89 -9.89 0.34
C GLU A 108 8.60 -9.65 -1.14
N SER A 109 7.34 -9.82 -1.57
CA SER A 109 6.93 -9.56 -2.95
C SER A 109 7.27 -8.14 -3.43
N VAL A 110 7.11 -7.13 -2.57
CA VAL A 110 7.46 -5.73 -2.89
C VAL A 110 8.97 -5.53 -3.01
N LEU A 111 9.75 -6.14 -2.12
CA LEU A 111 11.21 -6.03 -2.14
C LEU A 111 11.80 -6.77 -3.34
N ASP A 112 11.27 -7.95 -3.66
CA ASP A 112 11.72 -8.74 -4.81
C ASP A 112 11.39 -8.04 -6.12
N PHE A 113 10.22 -7.41 -6.24
CA PHE A 113 9.91 -6.53 -7.37
C PHE A 113 10.93 -5.39 -7.52
N GLY A 114 11.33 -4.76 -6.41
CA GLY A 114 12.37 -3.73 -6.41
C GLY A 114 13.73 -4.25 -6.89
N ARG A 115 14.16 -5.42 -6.41
CA ARG A 115 15.43 -6.06 -6.79
C ARG A 115 15.48 -6.44 -8.26
N ILE A 116 14.45 -7.15 -8.75
CA ILE A 116 14.34 -7.57 -10.15
C ILE A 116 14.45 -6.35 -11.07
N ARG A 117 13.80 -5.25 -10.71
CA ARG A 117 13.86 -4.01 -11.48
C ARG A 117 15.25 -3.37 -11.47
N GLU A 118 15.93 -3.31 -10.33
CA GLU A 118 17.31 -2.79 -10.25
C GLU A 118 18.27 -3.62 -11.13
N GLU A 119 18.14 -4.95 -11.13
CA GLU A 119 18.95 -5.85 -11.95
C GLU A 119 18.65 -5.70 -13.45
N ASN A 120 17.38 -5.44 -13.80
CA ASN A 120 16.93 -5.27 -15.16
C ASN A 120 17.19 -3.88 -15.74
N GLU A 121 17.34 -2.82 -14.93
CA GLU A 121 17.80 -1.50 -15.41
C GLU A 121 19.23 -1.53 -15.98
N PHE A 122 20.03 -2.54 -15.62
CA PHE A 122 21.37 -2.78 -16.17
C PHE A 122 21.40 -3.72 -17.38
N ARG A 123 20.28 -4.37 -17.73
CA ARG A 123 20.17 -5.23 -18.92
C ARG A 123 19.39 -4.46 -19.99
N GLU A 124 19.98 -4.32 -21.17
CA GLU A 124 19.31 -3.71 -22.32
C GLU A 124 17.94 -4.35 -22.53
N ILE A 125 16.95 -3.50 -22.78
CA ILE A 125 15.52 -3.79 -22.90
C ILE A 125 15.29 -4.95 -23.87
N SER A 126 15.12 -6.16 -23.33
CA SER A 126 14.49 -7.28 -24.05
C SER A 126 13.00 -7.27 -23.71
N ASN A 127 12.17 -7.03 -24.73
CA ASN A 127 10.72 -6.74 -24.69
C ASN A 127 9.80 -7.88 -24.18
N ASN A 128 10.22 -8.70 -23.22
CA ASN A 128 9.38 -9.77 -22.67
C ASN A 128 9.02 -9.44 -21.22
N ASP A 129 8.03 -8.55 -21.05
CA ASP A 129 7.50 -8.04 -19.76
C ASP A 129 6.66 -9.07 -18.96
N ASP A 130 6.65 -10.35 -19.36
CA ASP A 130 5.69 -11.36 -18.89
C ASP A 130 6.23 -12.33 -17.81
N ASP A 131 7.52 -12.32 -17.50
CA ASP A 131 8.16 -13.28 -16.58
C ASP A 131 8.40 -12.75 -15.15
N ASP A 132 7.80 -11.61 -14.77
CA ASP A 132 7.85 -11.16 -13.38
C ASP A 132 7.03 -12.11 -12.49
N GLU A 133 7.61 -12.56 -11.36
CA GLU A 133 6.96 -13.48 -10.43
C GLU A 133 5.68 -12.85 -9.83
N VAL A 134 4.51 -13.31 -10.29
CA VAL A 134 3.20 -12.81 -9.87
C VAL A 134 2.58 -13.70 -8.80
N MET A 135 2.15 -13.13 -7.68
CA MET A 135 1.46 -13.91 -6.65
C MET A 135 0.05 -14.30 -7.12
N VAL A 136 -0.22 -15.59 -7.21
CA VAL A 136 -1.54 -16.13 -7.61
C VAL A 136 -2.39 -16.45 -6.39
N LEU A 137 -3.57 -15.85 -6.33
CA LEU A 137 -4.55 -15.97 -5.25
C LEU A 137 -5.77 -16.76 -5.73
N GLU A 138 -6.05 -17.87 -5.06
CA GLU A 138 -7.11 -18.80 -5.44
C GLU A 138 -8.26 -18.73 -4.45
N TYR A 139 -9.46 -18.55 -4.98
CA TYR A 139 -10.72 -18.51 -4.25
C TYR A 139 -11.51 -19.75 -4.60
N SER A 140 -11.49 -20.76 -3.72
CA SER A 140 -12.14 -22.05 -3.99
C SER A 140 -13.67 -21.96 -4.12
N ASN A 141 -14.29 -20.98 -3.44
CA ASN A 141 -15.74 -20.87 -3.33
C ASN A 141 -16.26 -19.50 -3.81
N PHE A 142 -16.16 -19.21 -5.11
CA PHE A 142 -16.73 -17.99 -5.67
C PHE A 142 -18.13 -18.25 -6.24
N ILE A 143 -19.12 -17.54 -5.71
CA ILE A 143 -20.51 -17.71 -6.11
C ILE A 143 -20.76 -16.98 -7.44
N ARG A 144 -21.25 -17.72 -8.44
CA ARG A 144 -21.73 -17.13 -9.70
C ARG A 144 -23.19 -17.48 -9.96
N PRO A 145 -24.04 -16.48 -10.26
CA PRO A 145 -25.39 -16.74 -10.74
C PRO A 145 -25.34 -17.20 -12.19
N ASN A 146 -26.08 -18.27 -12.50
CA ASN A 146 -26.36 -18.65 -13.88
C ASN A 146 -27.74 -18.10 -14.27
N VAL A 147 -27.73 -16.98 -14.99
CA VAL A 147 -28.94 -16.24 -15.38
C VAL A 147 -29.85 -17.05 -16.30
N LYS A 148 -29.30 -18.00 -17.06
CA LYS A 148 -30.07 -18.82 -18.01
C LYS A 148 -30.86 -19.94 -17.32
N THR A 149 -30.30 -20.50 -16.24
CA THR A 149 -30.91 -21.62 -15.51
C THR A 149 -31.54 -21.20 -14.18
N GLY A 150 -31.36 -19.95 -13.75
CA GLY A 150 -31.82 -19.47 -12.45
C GLY A 150 -31.09 -20.11 -11.26
N THR A 151 -29.98 -20.80 -11.50
CA THR A 151 -29.24 -21.52 -10.44
C THR A 151 -28.02 -20.73 -9.97
N ILE A 152 -27.61 -21.00 -8.73
CA ILE A 152 -26.41 -20.44 -8.13
C ILE A 152 -25.38 -21.55 -8.04
N ILE A 153 -24.19 -21.33 -8.62
CA ILE A 153 -23.09 -22.30 -8.60
C ILE A 153 -21.88 -21.71 -7.88
N SER A 154 -21.18 -22.56 -7.11
CA SER A 154 -19.86 -22.24 -6.58
C SER A 154 -18.81 -22.69 -7.60
N VAL A 155 -17.98 -21.76 -8.05
CA VAL A 155 -16.86 -22.04 -8.97
C VAL A 155 -15.57 -21.50 -8.38
N PRO A 156 -14.43 -22.18 -8.57
CA PRO A 156 -13.14 -21.62 -8.20
C PRO A 156 -12.84 -20.40 -9.06
N PHE A 157 -12.16 -19.41 -8.48
CA PHE A 157 -11.77 -18.19 -9.15
C PHE A 157 -10.37 -17.78 -8.75
N THR A 158 -9.56 -17.33 -9.70
CA THR A 158 -8.18 -16.91 -9.46
C THR A 158 -8.03 -15.41 -9.69
N LYS A 159 -7.21 -14.77 -8.85
CA LYS A 159 -6.73 -13.40 -9.05
C LYS A 159 -5.21 -13.41 -8.98
N THR A 160 -4.59 -12.52 -9.72
CA THR A 160 -3.16 -12.29 -9.65
C THR A 160 -2.89 -10.96 -8.94
N PHE A 161 -1.84 -10.93 -8.13
CA PHE A 161 -1.34 -9.73 -7.48
C PHE A 161 0.10 -9.48 -7.94
N LYS A 162 0.30 -8.37 -8.66
CA LYS A 162 1.61 -7.86 -9.06
C LYS A 162 1.84 -6.53 -8.35
N PRO A 163 2.91 -6.37 -7.56
CA PRO A 163 3.35 -5.06 -7.09
C PRO A 163 3.65 -4.16 -8.29
N VAL A 164 3.18 -2.92 -8.24
CA VAL A 164 3.37 -1.94 -9.31
C VAL A 164 3.68 -0.59 -8.66
N ILE A 165 4.97 -0.34 -8.47
CA ILE A 165 5.47 0.96 -7.98
C ILE A 165 5.75 1.84 -9.20
N LEU A 166 4.70 2.52 -9.68
CA LEU A 166 4.82 3.53 -10.75
C LEU A 166 5.18 4.93 -10.19
N LYS A 167 5.20 5.08 -8.87
CA LYS A 167 5.47 6.35 -8.19
C LYS A 167 6.88 6.35 -7.61
N GLY A 168 7.86 6.46 -8.49
CA GLY A 168 9.23 6.78 -8.13
C GLY A 168 10.11 5.61 -7.69
N ILE A 169 11.43 5.83 -7.72
CA ILE A 169 12.46 4.87 -7.32
C ILE A 169 12.77 5.11 -5.84
N VAL A 170 12.84 4.05 -5.03
CA VAL A 170 13.37 4.13 -3.67
C VAL A 170 14.88 4.03 -3.75
N THR A 171 15.57 5.16 -3.60
CA THR A 171 17.04 5.18 -3.59
C THR A 171 17.61 4.48 -2.34
N ARG A 172 18.89 4.07 -2.38
CA ARG A 172 19.61 3.43 -1.26
C ARG A 172 19.55 4.21 0.07
N ASN A 173 19.24 5.51 0.01
CA ASN A 173 19.06 6.37 1.17
C ASN A 173 17.60 6.43 1.67
N MET A 174 16.74 5.52 1.24
CA MET A 174 15.30 5.48 1.53
C MET A 174 14.54 6.74 1.10
N LYS A 175 15.07 7.49 0.12
CA LYS A 175 14.37 8.61 -0.50
C LYS A 175 13.61 8.13 -1.73
N ILE A 176 12.33 8.48 -1.79
CA ILE A 176 11.46 8.26 -2.93
C ILE A 176 11.73 9.40 -3.92
N VAL A 177 12.28 9.10 -5.09
CA VAL A 177 12.51 10.08 -6.18
C VAL A 177 11.51 9.87 -7.29
N ASP A 178 11.01 10.96 -7.89
CA ASP A 178 10.02 10.88 -8.96
C ASP A 178 10.55 10.18 -10.22
N PHE A 179 9.62 9.70 -11.04
CA PHE A 179 9.92 9.10 -12.33
C PHE A 179 10.69 10.08 -13.22
N GLY A 180 11.88 9.68 -13.70
CA GLY A 180 12.73 10.50 -14.58
C GLY A 180 13.78 11.36 -13.87
N HIS A 181 14.02 11.15 -12.57
CA HIS A 181 15.15 11.79 -11.87
C HIS A 181 16.48 11.21 -12.38
N LYS A 182 17.14 11.95 -13.28
CA LYS A 182 18.56 11.77 -13.64
C LYS A 182 19.43 12.64 -12.75
#